data_AF-A0A5A5R984-F1
#
_entry.id   AF-A0A5A5R984-F1
#
_cell.length_a   1.000
_cell.length_b   1.000
_cell.length_c   1.000
_cell.angle_alpha   90.00
_cell.angle_beta   90.00
_cell.angle_gamma   90.00
#
_symmetry.space_group_name_H-M   'P 1'
#
loop_
_entity.id
_entity.type
_entity.pdbx_description
1 polymer ?
#
loop_
_entity_poly.entity_id
_entity_poly.type
_entity_poly.pdbx_seq_one_letter_code
_entity_poly.pdbx_strand_id
1 'polypeptide(L)'
;MCQRSEVLGLYILPYDPAYPLVCFDESCKQLISETRPPLPPEPGQPERFDYQYEREGVSNIFMFFEPLKAWRHVEVTDQRTSIDYAQQMKYLVDERYPDAEKIRVVQDNLNTHVKASLYKAFPPHEARRILDKLEFYYTPKHGSWLNMAEIEGSLRFGGQNVF
;
A
#
# COMPACT_ATOMS: atom_id res chain seq x y z
N MET A 1 16.00 -14.82 15.15
CA MET A 1 14.58 -15.20 14.92
C MET A 1 14.29 -15.16 13.43
N CYS A 2 13.36 -15.96 12.93
CA CYS A 2 12.95 -15.95 11.51
C CYS A 2 12.02 -14.75 11.25
N GLN A 3 12.14 -14.07 10.10
CA GLN A 3 11.35 -12.88 9.70
C GLN A 3 9.84 -13.06 9.94
N ARG A 4 9.31 -14.26 9.69
CA ARG A 4 7.89 -14.59 9.93
C ARG A 4 7.48 -14.39 11.38
N SER A 5 8.29 -14.89 12.31
CA SER A 5 7.99 -14.83 13.74
C SER A 5 8.05 -13.40 14.28
N GLU A 6 8.90 -12.55 13.68
CA GLU A 6 9.00 -11.14 14.02
C GLU A 6 7.74 -10.37 13.61
N VAL A 7 7.29 -10.52 12.35
CA VAL A 7 6.05 -9.88 11.87
C VAL A 7 4.83 -10.35 12.67
N LEU A 8 4.70 -11.65 12.92
CA LEU A 8 3.60 -12.17 13.76
C LEU A 8 3.67 -11.64 15.20
N GLY A 9 4.89 -11.47 15.73
CA GLY A 9 5.12 -10.88 17.04
C GLY A 9 4.65 -9.43 17.14
N LEU A 10 4.73 -8.67 16.04
CA LEU A 10 4.22 -7.29 16.01
C LEU A 10 2.69 -7.24 16.05
N TYR A 11 2.01 -8.11 15.32
CA TYR A 11 0.54 -8.09 15.24
C TYR A 11 -0.16 -8.47 16.56
N ILE A 12 0.55 -9.08 17.50
CA ILE A 12 0.03 -9.41 18.83
C ILE A 12 0.34 -8.33 19.88
N LEU A 13 1.11 -7.30 19.53
CA LEU A 13 1.40 -6.23 20.47
C LEU A 13 0.13 -5.41 20.77
N PRO A 14 -0.05 -4.94 22.02
CA PRO A 14 -1.10 -3.99 22.31
C PRO A 14 -0.86 -2.70 21.52
N TYR A 15 -1.95 -1.97 21.28
CA TYR A 15 -1.86 -0.67 20.62
C TYR A 15 -1.05 0.32 21.48
N ASP A 16 -0.06 0.96 20.87
CA ASP A 16 0.75 2.01 21.47
C ASP A 16 0.83 3.21 20.51
N PRO A 17 0.31 4.39 20.89
CA PRO A 17 0.34 5.58 20.04
C PRO A 17 1.75 6.16 19.83
N ALA A 18 2.72 5.89 20.71
CA ALA A 18 4.11 6.31 20.51
C ALA A 18 4.84 5.37 19.53
N TYR A 19 4.34 4.14 19.39
CA TYR A 19 4.89 3.09 18.52
C TYR A 19 3.84 2.45 17.59
N PRO A 20 3.17 3.24 16.72
CA PRO A 20 2.13 2.72 15.84
C PRO A 20 2.67 1.64 14.89
N LEU A 21 1.84 0.63 14.63
CA LEU A 21 2.10 -0.45 13.67
C LEU A 21 1.30 -0.22 12.40
N VAL A 22 1.98 -0.01 11.29
CA VAL A 22 1.37 0.27 9.98
C VAL A 22 1.90 -0.71 8.96
N CYS A 23 1.00 -1.31 8.19
CA CYS A 23 1.30 -2.11 7.02
C CYS A 23 1.31 -1.20 5.79
N PHE A 24 2.27 -1.41 4.88
CA PHE A 24 2.39 -0.69 3.63
C PHE A 24 2.47 -1.67 2.47
N ASP A 25 1.73 -1.40 1.42
CA ASP A 25 1.75 -2.17 0.18
C ASP A 25 1.34 -1.28 -0.99
N GLU A 26 1.58 -1.76 -2.20
CA GLU A 26 1.13 -1.07 -3.40
C GLU A 26 0.74 -2.00 -4.55
N SER A 27 -0.18 -1.53 -5.37
CA SER A 27 -0.77 -2.31 -6.45
C SER A 27 -0.95 -1.47 -7.71
N CYS A 28 -0.54 -2.01 -8.85
CA CYS A 28 -0.85 -1.42 -10.15
C CYS A 28 -2.25 -1.86 -10.62
N LYS A 29 -3.05 -0.91 -11.09
CA LYS A 29 -4.38 -1.14 -11.67
C LYS A 29 -4.44 -0.65 -13.10
N GLN A 30 -4.98 -1.49 -13.98
CA GLN A 30 -5.29 -1.09 -15.34
C GLN A 30 -6.57 -0.26 -15.31
N LEU A 31 -6.54 0.86 -16.03
CA LEU A 31 -7.72 1.64 -16.30
C LEU A 31 -8.31 1.11 -17.59
N ILE A 32 -9.59 0.73 -17.57
CA ILE A 32 -10.28 0.16 -18.72
C ILE A 32 -11.60 0.87 -18.94
N SER A 33 -11.98 1.06 -20.20
CA SER A 33 -13.27 1.63 -20.59
C SER A 33 -14.05 0.60 -21.42
N GLU A 34 -15.37 0.60 -21.24
CA GLU A 34 -16.25 -0.22 -22.08
C GLU A 34 -16.34 0.37 -23.48
N THR A 35 -16.09 -0.44 -24.51
CA THR A 35 -16.17 0.04 -25.90
C THR A 35 -17.61 0.18 -26.40
N ARG A 36 -18.58 -0.43 -25.69
CA ARG A 36 -19.99 -0.48 -26.08
C ARG A 36 -20.88 -0.41 -24.85
N PRO A 37 -22.05 0.24 -24.94
CA PRO A 37 -23.00 0.26 -23.85
C PRO A 37 -23.51 -1.17 -23.56
N PRO A 38 -23.71 -1.52 -22.27
CA PRO A 38 -24.22 -2.82 -21.90
C PRO A 38 -25.62 -3.05 -22.45
N LEU A 39 -25.92 -4.32 -22.76
CA LEU A 39 -27.26 -4.71 -23.19
C LEU A 39 -28.20 -4.70 -21.98
N PRO A 40 -29.36 -4.03 -22.05
CA PRO A 40 -30.26 -3.90 -20.93
C PRO A 40 -30.76 -5.28 -20.47
N PRO A 41 -31.03 -5.45 -19.16
CA PRO A 41 -31.54 -6.71 -18.64
C PRO A 41 -32.92 -7.04 -19.21
N GLU A 42 -33.15 -8.31 -19.51
CA GLU A 42 -34.46 -8.86 -19.88
C GLU A 42 -34.94 -9.84 -18.80
N PRO A 43 -36.25 -10.13 -18.67
CA PRO A 43 -36.72 -11.15 -17.73
C PRO A 43 -36.00 -12.49 -17.92
N GLY A 44 -35.22 -12.91 -16.91
CA GLY A 44 -34.40 -14.13 -16.96
C GLY A 44 -33.01 -13.97 -17.59
N GLN A 45 -32.64 -12.77 -18.05
CA GLN A 45 -31.32 -12.47 -18.57
C GLN A 45 -30.71 -11.27 -17.80
N PRO A 46 -29.65 -11.49 -17.01
CA PRO A 46 -28.95 -10.37 -16.38
C PRO A 46 -28.32 -9.47 -17.45
N GLU A 47 -28.04 -8.23 -17.07
CA GLU A 47 -27.30 -7.27 -17.89
C GLU A 47 -26.00 -7.89 -18.41
N ARG A 48 -25.70 -7.65 -19.70
CA ARG A 48 -24.53 -8.23 -20.36
C ARG A 48 -23.60 -7.13 -20.85
N PHE A 49 -22.35 -7.28 -20.48
CA PHE A 49 -21.24 -6.45 -20.94
C PHE A 49 -20.55 -7.14 -22.11
N ASP A 50 -20.14 -6.36 -23.11
CA ASP A 50 -19.28 -6.86 -24.18
C ASP A 50 -17.88 -7.14 -23.59
N TYR A 51 -17.20 -8.17 -24.09
CA TYR A 51 -15.85 -8.51 -23.62
C TYR A 51 -14.77 -7.54 -24.16
N GLN A 52 -15.11 -6.71 -25.16
CA GLN A 52 -14.20 -5.71 -25.71
C GLN A 52 -14.10 -4.48 -24.81
N TYR A 53 -12.91 -4.25 -24.26
CA TYR A 53 -12.56 -3.05 -23.52
C TYR A 53 -11.39 -2.31 -24.19
N GLU A 54 -11.33 -1.01 -23.97
CA GLU A 54 -10.18 -0.17 -24.34
C GLU A 54 -9.32 0.06 -23.08
N ARG A 55 -7.99 0.05 -23.27
CA ARG A 55 -7.05 0.21 -22.16
C ARG A 55 -6.62 1.66 -22.08
N GLU A 56 -7.07 2.34 -21.04
CA GLU A 56 -6.84 3.77 -20.77
C GLU A 56 -5.53 4.02 -19.99
N GLY A 57 -4.72 2.98 -19.82
CA GLY A 57 -3.41 3.07 -19.16
C GLY A 57 -3.32 2.22 -17.90
N VAL A 58 -2.47 2.67 -16.98
CA VAL A 58 -2.22 2.03 -15.68
C VAL A 58 -1.97 3.12 -14.66
N SER A 59 -2.56 2.95 -13.47
CA SER A 59 -2.23 3.75 -12.29
C SER A 59 -1.67 2.84 -11.21
N ASN A 60 -0.90 3.42 -10.30
CA ASN A 60 -0.41 2.78 -9.10
C ASN A 60 -1.23 3.26 -7.89
N ILE A 61 -1.46 2.35 -6.94
CA ILE A 61 -2.16 2.62 -5.70
C ILE A 61 -1.22 2.28 -4.56
N PHE A 62 -0.81 3.27 -3.77
CA PHE A 62 -0.15 3.06 -2.49
C PHE A 62 -1.21 2.92 -1.39
N MET A 63 -1.00 1.99 -0.47
CA MET A 63 -1.89 1.79 0.67
C MET A 63 -1.10 1.71 1.97
N PHE A 64 -1.54 2.48 2.97
CA PHE A 64 -1.28 2.19 4.37
C PHE A 64 -2.49 1.55 5.02
N PHE A 65 -2.25 0.57 5.88
CA PHE A 65 -3.28 -0.02 6.74
C PHE A 65 -2.75 -0.18 8.16
N GLU A 66 -3.48 0.33 9.15
CA GLU A 66 -3.20 0.17 10.57
C GLU A 66 -4.25 -0.76 11.18
N PRO A 67 -3.91 -2.05 11.41
CA PRO A 67 -4.89 -3.07 11.78
C PRO A 67 -5.63 -2.75 13.09
N LEU A 68 -4.89 -2.28 14.11
CA LEU A 68 -5.43 -2.07 15.45
C LEU A 68 -6.39 -0.87 15.56
N LYS A 69 -6.33 0.05 14.59
CA LYS A 69 -7.25 1.20 14.50
C LYS A 69 -8.29 1.06 13.40
N ALA A 70 -8.24 0.00 12.60
CA ALA A 70 -8.99 -0.12 11.35
C ALA A 70 -8.85 1.12 10.45
N TRP A 71 -7.67 1.76 10.48
CA TRP A 71 -7.39 2.95 9.69
C TRP A 71 -6.67 2.58 8.41
N ARG A 72 -6.98 3.29 7.33
CA ARG A 72 -6.30 3.15 6.05
C ARG A 72 -6.14 4.49 5.36
N HIS A 73 -5.10 4.58 4.56
CA HIS A 73 -4.85 5.67 3.64
C HIS A 73 -4.51 5.10 2.27
N VAL A 74 -5.02 5.73 1.23
CA VAL A 74 -4.82 5.32 -0.16
C VAL A 74 -4.41 6.54 -0.95
N GLU A 75 -3.29 6.41 -1.67
CA GLU A 75 -2.81 7.42 -2.59
C GLU A 75 -2.71 6.80 -3.99
N VAL A 76 -3.27 7.48 -4.99
CA VAL A 76 -3.22 7.04 -6.39
C VAL A 76 -2.19 7.89 -7.14
N THR A 77 -1.23 7.24 -7.77
CA THR A 77 -0.15 7.87 -8.54
C THR A 77 -0.10 7.29 -9.94
N ASP A 78 0.44 8.05 -10.90
CA ASP A 78 0.61 7.54 -12.27
C ASP A 78 1.69 6.45 -12.35
N GLN A 79 2.67 6.50 -11.44
CA GLN A 79 3.82 5.61 -11.43
C GLN A 79 4.14 5.10 -10.03
N ARG A 80 4.89 3.99 -9.99
CA ARG A 80 5.49 3.43 -8.77
C ARG A 80 7.00 3.59 -8.81
N THR A 81 7.50 4.75 -8.40
CA THR A 81 8.95 5.00 -8.33
C THR A 81 9.46 4.96 -6.89
N SER A 82 10.79 4.88 -6.73
CA SER A 82 11.41 5.01 -5.40
C SER A 82 11.25 6.41 -4.79
N ILE A 83 11.01 7.43 -5.61
CA ILE A 83 10.71 8.78 -5.13
C ILE A 83 9.28 8.80 -4.56
N ASP A 84 8.32 8.21 -5.26
CA ASP A 84 6.93 8.14 -4.78
C ASP A 84 6.83 7.38 -3.45
N TYR A 85 7.52 6.23 -3.34
CA TYR A 85 7.66 5.51 -2.07
C TYR A 85 8.21 6.41 -0.95
N ALA A 86 9.25 7.18 -1.22
CA ALA A 86 9.85 8.07 -0.23
C ALA A 86 8.89 9.18 0.21
N GLN A 87 8.05 9.70 -0.71
CA GLN A 87 6.99 10.64 -0.38
C GLN A 87 5.93 10.01 0.52
N GLN A 88 5.54 8.75 0.29
CA GLN A 88 4.62 8.02 1.17
C GLN A 88 5.18 7.88 2.59
N MET A 89 6.47 7.54 2.71
CA MET A 89 7.14 7.46 4.01
C MET A 89 7.21 8.81 4.71
N LYS A 90 7.46 9.89 3.96
CA LYS A 90 7.45 11.26 4.50
C LYS A 90 6.05 11.65 5.00
N TYR A 91 5.00 11.39 4.21
CA TYR A 91 3.61 11.61 4.61
C TYR A 91 3.29 10.89 5.92
N LEU A 92 3.69 9.63 6.04
CA LEU A 92 3.45 8.83 7.25
C LEU A 92 4.09 9.48 8.49
N VAL A 93 5.31 10.01 8.36
CA VAL A 93 6.07 10.63 9.45
C VAL A 93 5.57 12.03 9.79
N ASP A 94 5.27 12.85 8.79
CA ASP A 94 5.02 14.28 9.00
C ASP A 94 3.54 14.59 9.22
N GLU A 95 2.64 13.90 8.52
CA GLU A 95 1.21 14.19 8.55
C GLU A 95 0.46 13.24 9.48
N ARG A 96 0.75 11.93 9.37
CA ARG A 96 -0.01 10.93 10.14
C ARG A 96 0.52 10.75 11.57
N TYR A 97 1.84 10.68 11.73
CA TYR A 97 2.48 10.40 13.02
C TYR A 97 3.59 11.41 13.40
N PRO A 98 3.28 12.72 13.42
CA PRO A 98 4.25 13.75 13.79
C PRO A 98 4.75 13.63 15.23
N ASP A 99 3.97 13.03 16.13
CA ASP A 99 4.29 12.90 17.56
C ASP A 99 4.78 11.50 17.96
N ALA A 100 4.79 10.53 17.03
CA ALA A 100 5.29 9.19 17.34
C ALA A 100 6.81 9.20 17.54
N GLU A 101 7.28 8.37 18.48
CA GLU A 101 8.71 8.15 18.70
C GLU A 101 9.29 7.30 17.56
N LYS A 102 8.60 6.21 17.22
CA LYS A 102 8.94 5.31 16.12
C LYS A 102 7.68 4.75 15.48
N ILE A 103 7.69 4.60 14.16
CA ILE A 103 6.60 4.00 13.40
C ILE A 103 7.09 2.66 12.88
N ARG A 104 6.45 1.58 13.31
CA ARG A 104 6.77 0.23 12.87
C ARG A 104 6.05 -0.01 11.55
N VAL A 105 6.81 -0.08 10.46
CA VAL A 105 6.28 -0.26 9.11
C VAL A 105 6.54 -1.69 8.65
N VAL A 106 5.48 -2.46 8.48
CA VAL A 106 5.51 -3.79 7.86
C VAL A 106 5.32 -3.64 6.35
N GLN A 107 6.25 -4.16 5.57
CA GLN A 107 6.20 -4.10 4.10
C GLN A 107 6.85 -5.32 3.46
N ASP A 108 6.66 -5.47 2.15
CA ASP A 108 7.31 -6.51 1.37
C ASP A 108 8.78 -6.15 1.05
N ASN A 109 9.43 -6.96 0.20
CA ASN A 109 10.85 -6.79 -0.15
C ASN A 109 11.06 -6.14 -1.53
N LEU A 110 10.14 -5.30 -2.00
CA LEU A 110 10.31 -4.61 -3.26
C LEU A 110 11.61 -3.79 -3.26
N ASN A 111 12.25 -3.65 -4.44
CA ASN A 111 13.51 -2.94 -4.58
C ASN A 111 13.46 -1.44 -4.20
N THR A 112 12.27 -0.84 -4.16
CA THR A 112 12.01 0.52 -3.70
C THR A 112 11.93 0.60 -2.17
N HIS A 113 11.66 -0.51 -1.48
CA HIS A 113 11.46 -0.58 -0.02
C HIS A 113 12.80 -0.63 0.72
N VAL A 114 13.63 0.37 0.46
CA VAL A 114 14.98 0.48 0.99
C VAL A 114 15.24 1.90 1.48
N LYS A 115 16.08 2.01 2.51
CA LYS A 115 16.47 3.32 3.08
C LYS A 115 17.10 4.25 2.04
N ALA A 116 17.78 3.68 1.05
CA ALA A 116 18.39 4.44 -0.05
C ALA A 116 17.36 5.22 -0.89
N SER A 117 16.11 4.77 -0.96
CA SER A 117 15.04 5.50 -1.66
C SER A 117 14.80 6.89 -1.05
N LEU A 118 14.90 7.00 0.28
CA LEU A 118 14.72 8.28 0.97
C LEU A 118 15.89 9.24 0.68
N TYR A 119 17.12 8.71 0.65
CA TYR A 119 18.30 9.51 0.26
C TYR A 119 18.32 9.88 -1.23
N LYS A 120 17.62 9.13 -2.07
CA LYS A 120 17.44 9.47 -3.49
C LYS A 120 16.43 10.61 -3.65
N ALA A 121 15.39 10.65 -2.81
CA ALA A 121 14.31 11.62 -2.92
C ALA A 121 14.58 12.93 -2.17
N PHE A 122 15.30 12.90 -1.05
CA PHE A 122 15.45 14.03 -0.15
C PHE A 122 16.91 14.37 0.17
N PRO A 123 17.22 15.62 0.56
CA PRO A 123 18.53 15.97 1.11
C PRO A 123 18.91 15.08 2.30
N PRO A 124 20.21 14.80 2.53
CA PRO A 124 20.65 13.82 3.54
C PRO A 124 20.12 14.06 4.95
N HIS A 125 19.98 15.32 5.38
CA HIS A 125 19.45 15.65 6.72
C HIS A 125 17.96 15.29 6.84
N GLU A 126 17.18 15.53 5.80
CA GLU A 126 15.74 15.26 5.76
C GLU A 126 15.47 13.75 5.63
N ALA A 127 16.20 13.08 4.73
CA ALA A 127 16.14 11.63 4.62
C ALA A 127 16.47 10.94 5.95
N ARG A 128 17.48 11.46 6.67
CA ARG A 128 17.87 10.96 7.98
C ARG A 128 16.78 11.19 9.03
N ARG A 129 16.21 12.40 9.10
CA ARG A 129 15.09 12.74 10.01
C ARG A 129 13.91 11.78 9.85
N ILE A 130 13.51 11.50 8.61
CA ILE A 130 12.42 10.57 8.30
C ILE A 130 12.80 9.15 8.73
N LEU A 131 14.00 8.67 8.34
CA LEU A 131 14.48 7.34 8.72
C LEU A 131 14.63 7.14 10.24
N ASP A 132 14.99 8.19 10.98
CA ASP A 132 15.12 8.14 12.43
C ASP A 132 13.76 7.97 13.13
N LYS A 133 12.63 8.16 12.44
CA LYS A 133 11.29 7.80 12.94
C LYS A 133 10.75 6.48 12.41
N LEU A 134 11.37 5.86 11.41
CA LEU A 134 10.87 4.64 10.79
C LEU A 134 11.61 3.40 11.27
N GLU A 135 10.86 2.35 11.57
CA GLU A 135 11.38 1.02 11.88
C GLU A 135 10.77 0.02 10.89
N PHE A 136 11.57 -0.44 9.94
CA PHE A 136 11.10 -1.32 8.87
C PHE A 136 11.16 -2.79 9.26
N TYR A 137 10.05 -3.47 9.07
CA TYR A 137 9.89 -4.90 9.23
C TYR A 137 9.49 -5.51 7.90
N TYR A 138 10.26 -6.48 7.44
CA TYR A 138 10.06 -7.09 6.13
C TYR A 138 9.37 -8.44 6.26
N THR A 139 8.33 -8.66 5.47
CA THR A 139 7.75 -10.00 5.35
C THR A 139 8.81 -10.99 4.80
N PRO A 140 8.69 -12.29 5.10
CA PRO A 140 9.53 -13.30 4.46
C PRO A 140 9.45 -13.21 2.93
N LYS A 141 10.53 -13.57 2.23
CA LYS A 141 10.46 -13.74 0.77
C LYS A 141 9.35 -14.73 0.40
N HIS A 142 8.52 -14.38 -0.59
CA HIS A 142 7.31 -15.11 -0.98
C HIS A 142 6.24 -15.24 0.13
N GLY A 143 6.33 -14.42 1.19
CA GLY A 143 5.39 -14.36 2.30
C GLY A 143 4.55 -13.09 2.29
N SER A 144 4.23 -12.55 1.11
CA SER A 144 3.49 -11.28 0.97
C SER A 144 2.13 -11.35 1.67
N TRP A 145 1.47 -12.52 1.65
CA TRP A 145 0.23 -12.82 2.38
C TRP A 145 0.22 -12.50 3.90
N LEU A 146 1.39 -12.27 4.52
CA LEU A 146 1.49 -11.79 5.91
C LEU A 146 1.34 -10.26 6.04
N ASN A 147 1.39 -9.53 4.94
CA ASN A 147 1.21 -8.08 4.90
C ASN A 147 -0.30 -7.76 4.89
N MET A 148 -0.81 -7.19 5.99
CA MET A 148 -2.24 -6.90 6.09
C MET A 148 -2.70 -5.81 5.11
N ALA A 149 -1.79 -4.95 4.62
CA ALA A 149 -2.12 -3.98 3.58
C ALA A 149 -2.44 -4.66 2.23
N GLU A 150 -1.75 -5.75 1.87
CA GLU A 150 -2.04 -6.53 0.66
C GLU A 150 -3.42 -7.20 0.74
N ILE A 151 -3.78 -7.71 1.92
CA ILE A 151 -5.09 -8.34 2.16
C ILE A 151 -6.21 -7.30 2.01
N GLU A 152 -6.08 -6.15 2.68
CA GLU A 152 -7.06 -5.06 2.60
C GLU A 152 -7.16 -4.50 1.16
N GLY A 153 -6.03 -4.35 0.48
CA GLY A 153 -5.97 -3.96 -0.92
C GLY A 153 -6.66 -4.96 -1.85
N SER A 154 -6.46 -6.26 -1.64
CA SER A 154 -7.08 -7.32 -2.44
C SER A 154 -8.61 -7.34 -2.30
N LEU A 155 -9.13 -7.12 -1.09
CA LEU A 155 -10.58 -7.04 -0.86
C LEU A 155 -11.23 -5.86 -1.57
N ARG A 156 -10.51 -4.75 -1.74
CA ARG A 156 -11.08 -3.50 -2.28
C ARG A 156 -10.85 -3.32 -3.77
N PHE A 157 -9.65 -3.69 -4.21
CA PHE A 157 -9.18 -3.42 -5.56
C PHE A 157 -8.98 -4.70 -6.36
N GLY A 158 -9.28 -5.89 -5.80
CA GLY A 158 -9.14 -7.17 -6.50
C GLY A 158 -10.15 -7.39 -7.64
N GLY A 159 -11.21 -6.58 -7.71
CA GLY A 159 -12.15 -6.59 -8.84
C GLY A 159 -11.56 -5.90 -10.09
N GLN A 160 -11.88 -6.42 -11.28
CA GLN A 160 -11.43 -5.84 -12.56
C GLN A 160 -12.10 -4.50 -12.92
N ASN A 161 -13.13 -4.08 -12.18
CA ASN A 161 -13.94 -2.92 -12.52
C ASN A 161 -13.89 -1.91 -11.37
N VAL A 162 -12.89 -1.04 -11.39
CA VAL A 162 -12.93 0.22 -10.65
C VAL A 162 -12.49 1.28 -11.64
N PHE A 163 -13.37 2.27 -11.85
CA PHE A 163 -13.39 3.34 -12.86
C PHE A 163 -14.13 3.01 -14.15
#